data_AF-J5GYH8-F1
#
_entry.id   AF-J5GYH8-F1
#
_cell.length_a   1.000
_cell.length_b   1.000
_cell.length_c   1.000
_cell.angle_alpha   90.00
_cell.angle_beta   90.00
_cell.angle_gamma   90.00
#
_symmetry.space_group_name_H-M   'P 1'
#
loop_
_entity.id
_entity.type
_entity.pdbx_description
1 polymer ?
#
loop_
_entity_poly.entity_id
_entity_poly.type
_entity_poly.pdbx_seq_one_letter_code
_entity_poly.pdbx_strand_id
1 'polypeptide(L)'
;MANKNEDKEILKELREITKTKENWGEVIDDVANKLNENHSVIVKAKILWLLGEMGLNYPKQVETYIIDIAFCLDDEHSKIRERAVNALGRIGRADKNLIIPYFDKIMKMRKDQVDDVRLAFVWACENIATNAP
;
A
#
# COMPACT_ATOMS: atom_id res chain seq x y z
N MET A 1 -14.82 -3.01 -17.65
CA MET A 1 -13.55 -3.50 -18.21
C MET A 1 -12.59 -2.33 -18.26
N ALA A 2 -11.57 -2.31 -17.40
CA ALA A 2 -10.53 -1.29 -17.47
C ALA A 2 -9.86 -1.34 -18.85
N ASN A 3 -9.69 -0.18 -19.49
CA ASN A 3 -9.15 -0.12 -20.84
C ASN A 3 -7.64 -0.39 -20.76
N LYS A 4 -7.15 -1.44 -21.44
CA LYS A 4 -5.72 -1.81 -21.44
C LYS A 4 -4.78 -0.66 -21.83
N ASN A 5 -5.26 0.33 -22.60
CA ASN A 5 -4.48 1.52 -22.93
C ASN A 5 -4.44 2.52 -21.77
N GLU A 6 -5.55 2.68 -21.05
CA GLU A 6 -5.63 3.54 -19.85
C GLU A 6 -4.72 3.00 -18.74
N ASP A 7 -4.75 1.70 -18.48
CA ASP A 7 -3.84 1.04 -17.52
C ASP A 7 -2.37 1.34 -17.83
N LYS A 8 -1.98 1.31 -19.11
CA LYS A 8 -0.60 1.57 -19.53
C LYS A 8 -0.19 3.02 -19.25
N GLU A 9 -1.06 3.97 -19.53
CA GLU A 9 -0.76 5.38 -19.28
C GLU A 9 -0.67 5.67 -17.77
N ILE A 10 -1.57 5.13 -16.96
CA ILE A 10 -1.51 5.28 -15.50
C ILE A 10 -0.24 4.61 -14.95
N LEU A 11 0.11 3.41 -15.40
CA LEU A 11 1.34 2.74 -14.96
C LEU A 11 2.60 3.52 -15.36
N LYS A 12 2.58 4.20 -16.51
CA LYS A 12 3.66 5.08 -16.96
C LYS A 12 3.74 6.32 -16.07
N GLU A 13 2.62 6.98 -15.77
CA GLU A 13 2.53 8.10 -14.83
C GLU A 13 3.11 7.72 -13.46
N LEU A 14 2.61 6.63 -12.86
CA LEU A 14 3.09 6.12 -11.57
C LEU A 14 4.58 5.79 -11.61
N ARG A 15 5.10 5.29 -12.74
CA ARG A 15 6.54 5.03 -12.91
C ARG A 15 7.36 6.30 -12.93
N GLU A 16 6.89 7.37 -13.57
CA GLU A 16 7.60 8.65 -13.53
C GLU A 16 7.61 9.23 -12.11
N ILE A 17 6.50 9.15 -11.36
CA ILE A 17 6.45 9.56 -9.95
C ILE A 17 7.52 8.82 -9.12
N THR A 18 7.78 7.53 -9.38
CA THR A 18 8.81 6.79 -8.62
C THR A 18 10.22 7.37 -8.74
N LYS A 19 10.50 8.19 -9.76
CA LYS A 19 11.81 8.78 -10.02
C LYS A 19 12.01 10.11 -9.29
N THR A 20 10.93 10.78 -8.85
CA THR A 20 10.96 12.11 -8.23
C THR A 20 10.59 12.03 -6.75
N LYS A 21 11.40 11.33 -5.96
CA LYS A 21 11.14 11.05 -4.54
C LYS A 21 11.07 12.30 -3.67
N GLU A 22 11.83 13.32 -4.04
CA GLU A 22 11.85 14.65 -3.44
C GLU A 22 10.48 15.36 -3.51
N ASN A 23 9.65 15.01 -4.50
CA ASN A 23 8.34 15.64 -4.70
C ASN A 23 7.18 14.76 -4.22
N TRP A 24 7.46 13.59 -3.64
CA TRP A 24 6.40 12.66 -3.22
C TRP A 24 5.39 13.28 -2.27
N GLY A 25 5.84 14.14 -1.35
CA GLY A 25 4.95 14.79 -0.40
C GLY A 25 3.88 15.69 -1.01
N GLU A 26 4.05 16.12 -2.26
CA GLU A 26 3.09 16.97 -2.99
C GLU A 26 2.08 16.15 -3.80
N VAL A 27 2.36 14.88 -4.07
CA VAL A 27 1.56 14.02 -4.98
C VAL A 27 0.92 12.82 -4.29
N ILE A 28 1.07 12.69 -2.97
CA ILE A 28 0.45 11.60 -2.20
C ILE A 28 -1.07 11.57 -2.39
N ASP A 29 -1.72 12.73 -2.29
CA ASP A 29 -3.18 12.83 -2.42
C ASP A 29 -3.65 12.34 -3.79
N ASP A 30 -2.96 12.75 -4.87
CA ASP A 30 -3.26 12.32 -6.23
C ASP A 30 -3.08 10.81 -6.41
N VAL A 31 -1.99 10.24 -5.87
CA VAL A 31 -1.73 8.79 -5.93
C VAL A 31 -2.76 8.01 -5.10
N ALA A 32 -3.12 8.51 -3.92
CA ALA A 32 -4.07 7.86 -3.02
C ALA A 32 -5.49 7.89 -3.58
N ASN A 33 -5.92 9.01 -4.16
CA ASN A 33 -7.25 9.13 -4.78
C ASN A 33 -7.46 8.11 -5.90
N LYS A 34 -6.41 7.81 -6.69
CA LYS A 34 -6.47 6.76 -7.72
C LYS A 34 -6.75 5.37 -7.14
N LEU A 35 -6.46 5.08 -5.86
CA LEU A 35 -6.75 3.76 -5.27
C LEU A 35 -8.26 3.44 -5.27
N ASN A 36 -9.08 4.46 -5.03
CA ASN A 36 -10.53 4.37 -4.92
C ASN A 36 -11.25 4.39 -6.28
N GLU A 37 -10.53 4.67 -7.36
CA GLU A 37 -11.05 4.64 -8.73
C GLU A 37 -11.19 3.20 -9.25
N ASN A 38 -11.96 3.05 -10.33
CA ASN A 38 -12.21 1.75 -10.96
C ASN A 38 -11.03 1.32 -11.88
N HIS A 39 -9.88 1.10 -11.27
CA HIS A 39 -8.67 0.65 -11.95
C HIS A 39 -8.49 -0.86 -11.89
N SER A 40 -7.70 -1.39 -12.82
CA SER A 40 -7.35 -2.80 -12.82
C SER A 40 -6.52 -3.20 -11.58
N VAL A 41 -6.51 -4.50 -11.30
CA VAL A 41 -5.70 -5.10 -10.22
C VAL A 41 -4.23 -4.70 -10.32
N ILE A 42 -3.68 -4.61 -11.54
CA ILE A 42 -2.27 -4.28 -11.75
C ILE A 42 -1.99 -2.82 -11.38
N VAL A 43 -2.87 -1.91 -11.77
CA VAL A 43 -2.77 -0.48 -11.43
C VAL A 43 -2.92 -0.28 -9.92
N LYS A 44 -3.97 -0.83 -9.30
CA LYS A 44 -4.17 -0.76 -7.84
C LYS A 44 -3.00 -1.35 -7.07
N ALA A 45 -2.45 -2.48 -7.51
CA ALA A 45 -1.26 -3.08 -6.93
C ALA A 45 -0.02 -2.16 -7.01
N LYS A 46 0.14 -1.39 -8.10
CA LYS A 46 1.22 -0.41 -8.24
C LYS A 46 1.00 0.82 -7.35
N ILE A 47 -0.24 1.29 -7.23
CA ILE A 47 -0.64 2.39 -6.33
C ILE A 47 -0.33 2.02 -4.88
N LEU A 48 -0.82 0.86 -4.40
CA LEU A 48 -0.56 0.38 -3.03
C LEU A 48 0.94 0.25 -2.74
N TRP A 49 1.70 -0.29 -3.69
CA TRP A 49 3.15 -0.36 -3.56
C TRP A 49 3.77 1.04 -3.38
N LEU A 50 3.37 2.02 -4.21
CA LEU A 50 3.88 3.39 -4.15
C LEU A 50 3.47 4.10 -2.86
N LEU A 51 2.22 3.95 -2.41
CA LEU A 51 1.76 4.49 -1.13
C LEU A 51 2.55 3.92 0.06
N GLY A 52 2.94 2.64 0.00
CA GLY A 52 3.83 2.05 0.99
C GLY A 52 5.23 2.68 1.01
N GLU A 53 5.81 2.97 -0.16
CA GLU A 53 7.10 3.67 -0.25
C GLU A 53 6.98 5.14 0.22
N MET A 54 5.91 5.82 -0.18
CA MET A 54 5.62 7.19 0.24
C MET A 54 5.43 7.26 1.74
N GLY A 55 4.65 6.34 2.32
CA GLY A 55 4.41 6.28 3.75
C GLY A 55 5.63 5.92 4.60
N LEU A 56 6.64 5.26 4.01
CA LEU A 56 7.94 5.07 4.67
C LEU A 56 8.72 6.38 4.84
N ASN A 57 8.55 7.34 3.92
CA ASN A 57 9.28 8.61 3.89
C ASN A 57 8.44 9.79 4.45
N TYR A 58 7.12 9.72 4.29
CA TYR A 58 6.15 10.77 4.60
C TYR A 58 4.94 10.19 5.37
N PRO A 59 5.15 9.52 6.53
CA PRO A 59 4.09 8.79 7.23
C PRO A 59 2.87 9.64 7.61
N LYS A 60 3.07 10.93 7.93
CA LYS A 60 1.98 11.83 8.31
C LYS A 60 1.12 12.29 7.13
N GLN A 61 1.69 12.40 5.93
CA GLN A 61 0.93 12.79 4.74
C GLN A 61 0.06 11.63 4.22
N VAL A 62 0.46 10.37 4.45
CA VAL A 62 -0.36 9.21 4.07
C VAL A 62 -1.43 8.85 5.10
N GLU A 63 -1.44 9.49 6.29
CA GLU A 63 -2.25 9.09 7.45
C GLU A 63 -3.75 8.97 7.14
N THR A 64 -4.30 9.94 6.41
CA THR A 64 -5.72 9.97 6.00
C THR A 64 -6.12 8.82 5.08
N TYR A 65 -5.16 8.22 4.38
CA TYR A 65 -5.39 7.16 3.39
C TYR A 65 -5.11 5.74 3.92
N ILE A 66 -4.61 5.61 5.15
CA ILE A 66 -4.31 4.30 5.74
C ILE A 66 -5.58 3.45 5.85
N ILE A 67 -6.73 4.08 6.09
CA ILE A 67 -8.01 3.37 6.13
C ILE A 67 -8.32 2.69 4.79
N ASP A 68 -8.10 3.37 3.67
CA ASP A 68 -8.33 2.84 2.32
C ASP A 68 -7.37 1.67 2.02
N ILE A 69 -6.08 1.82 2.41
CA ILE A 69 -5.10 0.73 2.31
C ILE A 69 -5.53 -0.47 3.17
N ALA A 70 -6.06 -0.24 4.38
CA ALA A 70 -6.53 -1.29 5.27
C ALA A 70 -7.82 -1.95 4.79
N PHE A 71 -8.68 -1.25 4.05
CA PHE A 71 -9.83 -1.85 3.35
C PHE A 71 -9.38 -2.85 2.28
N CYS A 72 -8.28 -2.59 1.59
CA CYS A 72 -7.71 -3.52 0.60
C CYS A 72 -7.20 -4.86 1.18
N LEU A 73 -7.10 -5.02 2.51
CA LEU A 73 -6.80 -6.31 3.14
C LEU A 73 -7.94 -7.33 3.01
N ASP A 74 -9.15 -6.87 2.71
CA ASP A 74 -10.34 -7.71 2.52
C ASP A 74 -10.69 -7.90 1.02
N ASP A 75 -9.82 -7.45 0.10
CA ASP A 75 -10.05 -7.54 -1.36
C ASP A 75 -10.07 -8.99 -1.86
N GLU A 76 -10.91 -9.29 -2.85
CA GLU A 76 -11.03 -10.62 -3.45
C GLU A 76 -9.73 -11.08 -4.13
N HIS A 77 -8.96 -10.14 -4.69
CA HIS A 77 -7.71 -10.42 -5.37
C HIS A 77 -6.55 -10.47 -4.38
N SER A 78 -5.90 -11.64 -4.29
CA SER A 78 -4.75 -11.84 -3.41
C SER A 78 -3.61 -10.85 -3.64
N LYS A 79 -3.40 -10.41 -4.89
CA LYS A 79 -2.38 -9.41 -5.21
C LYS A 79 -2.63 -8.06 -4.55
N ILE A 80 -3.90 -7.67 -4.36
CA ILE A 80 -4.27 -6.44 -3.67
C ILE A 80 -4.01 -6.59 -2.18
N ARG A 81 -4.43 -7.71 -1.57
CA ARG A 81 -4.14 -8.01 -0.15
C ARG A 81 -2.64 -8.03 0.16
N GLU A 82 -1.84 -8.67 -0.69
CA GLU A 82 -0.37 -8.72 -0.61
C GLU A 82 0.23 -7.30 -0.63
N ARG A 83 -0.22 -6.44 -1.52
CA ARG A 83 0.29 -5.06 -1.64
C ARG A 83 -0.16 -4.18 -0.48
N ALA A 84 -1.39 -4.33 -0.02
CA ALA A 84 -1.93 -3.62 1.12
C ALA A 84 -1.15 -3.95 2.41
N VAL A 85 -0.94 -5.23 2.71
CA VAL A 85 -0.20 -5.61 3.93
C VAL A 85 1.26 -5.15 3.89
N ASN A 86 1.93 -5.21 2.73
CA ASN A 86 3.28 -4.66 2.55
C ASN A 86 3.31 -3.13 2.77
N ALA A 87 2.33 -2.41 2.23
CA ALA A 87 2.24 -0.96 2.38
C ALA A 87 2.07 -0.56 3.86
N LEU A 88 1.16 -1.21 4.57
CA LEU A 88 0.95 -1.01 6.02
C LEU A 88 2.20 -1.36 6.83
N GLY A 89 2.93 -2.41 6.44
CA GLY A 89 4.21 -2.76 7.06
C GLY A 89 5.24 -1.62 6.96
N ARG A 90 5.39 -1.03 5.77
CA ARG A 90 6.33 0.08 5.54
C ARG A 90 5.91 1.37 6.24
N ILE A 91 4.62 1.68 6.23
CA ILE A 91 4.07 2.81 7.01
C ILE A 91 4.36 2.60 8.50
N GLY A 92 4.11 1.39 9.02
CA GLY A 92 4.36 1.04 10.41
C GLY A 92 5.85 1.05 10.79
N ARG A 93 6.76 0.80 9.85
CA ARG A 93 8.19 1.00 10.07
C ARG A 93 8.55 2.46 10.33
N ALA A 94 7.91 3.39 9.63
CA ALA A 94 8.12 4.81 9.82
C ALA A 94 7.42 5.32 11.09
N ASP A 95 6.15 4.94 11.30
CA ASP A 95 5.40 5.24 12.52
C ASP A 95 4.35 4.15 12.80
N LYS A 96 4.66 3.25 13.73
CA LYS A 96 3.76 2.14 14.10
C LYS A 96 2.42 2.61 14.64
N ASN A 97 2.34 3.80 15.24
CA ASN A 97 1.10 4.29 15.85
C ASN A 97 0.00 4.50 14.80
N LEU A 98 0.41 4.80 13.56
CA LEU A 98 -0.50 4.98 12.44
C LEU A 98 -1.23 3.70 12.03
N ILE A 99 -0.64 2.52 12.29
CA ILE A 99 -1.21 1.22 11.88
C ILE A 99 -1.85 0.44 13.03
N ILE A 100 -1.69 0.89 14.29
CA ILE A 100 -2.31 0.25 15.47
C ILE A 100 -3.82 0.05 15.31
N PRO A 101 -4.61 1.02 14.81
CA PRO A 101 -6.05 0.84 14.63
C PRO A 101 -6.43 -0.31 13.69
N TYR A 102 -5.51 -0.73 12.82
CA TYR A 102 -5.72 -1.77 11.80
C TYR A 102 -4.97 -3.07 12.12
N PHE A 103 -4.31 -3.16 13.29
CA PHE A 103 -3.41 -4.25 13.61
C PHE A 103 -4.10 -5.62 13.59
N ASP A 104 -5.35 -5.70 14.05
CA ASP A 104 -6.14 -6.94 13.99
C ASP A 104 -6.39 -7.40 12.54
N LYS A 105 -6.61 -6.47 11.60
CA LYS A 105 -6.74 -6.79 10.18
C LYS A 105 -5.42 -7.28 9.61
N ILE A 106 -4.32 -6.61 9.92
CA ILE A 106 -2.97 -7.02 9.52
C ILE A 106 -2.69 -8.44 10.05
N MET A 107 -2.98 -8.71 11.32
CA MET A 107 -2.75 -10.00 11.98
C MET A 107 -3.59 -11.15 11.41
N LYS A 108 -4.72 -10.88 10.73
CA LYS A 108 -5.49 -11.90 10.01
C LYS A 108 -4.75 -12.43 8.78
N MET A 109 -3.88 -11.63 8.15
CA MET A 109 -3.15 -12.01 6.93
C MET A 109 -2.23 -13.23 7.13
N ARG A 110 -1.82 -13.52 8.37
CA ARG A 110 -1.09 -14.76 8.73
C ARG A 110 -1.85 -16.04 8.37
N LYS A 111 -3.18 -15.96 8.22
CA LYS A 111 -4.08 -17.07 7.88
C LYS A 111 -4.66 -16.95 6.46
N ASP A 112 -4.13 -16.05 5.63
CA ASP A 112 -4.58 -15.94 4.25
C ASP A 112 -4.37 -17.27 3.50
N GLN A 113 -5.27 -17.59 2.57
CA GLN A 113 -5.19 -18.82 1.79
C GLN A 113 -4.01 -18.80 0.83
N VAL A 114 -3.58 -17.63 0.36
CA VAL A 114 -2.47 -17.46 -0.57
C VAL A 114 -1.15 -17.27 0.19
N ASP A 115 -0.14 -18.06 -0.19
CA ASP A 115 1.20 -18.05 0.40
C ASP A 115 1.92 -16.71 0.24
N ASP A 116 1.82 -16.06 -0.92
CA ASP A 116 2.39 -14.73 -1.15
C ASP A 116 1.87 -13.68 -0.15
N VAL A 117 0.57 -13.75 0.21
CA VAL A 117 -0.02 -12.84 1.20
C VAL A 117 0.52 -13.14 2.60
N ARG A 118 0.69 -14.43 2.95
CA ARG A 118 1.28 -14.82 4.23
C ARG A 118 2.76 -14.40 4.32
N LEU A 119 3.52 -14.50 3.22
CA LEU A 119 4.90 -14.02 3.16
C LEU A 119 4.97 -12.50 3.32
N ALA A 120 4.11 -11.76 2.62
CA ALA A 120 3.99 -10.32 2.76
C ALA A 120 3.64 -9.89 4.20
N PHE A 121 2.80 -10.65 4.90
CA PHE A 121 2.54 -10.45 6.32
C PHE A 121 3.79 -10.60 7.19
N VAL A 122 4.65 -11.59 6.93
CA VAL A 122 5.91 -11.77 7.67
C VAL A 122 6.83 -10.56 7.47
N TRP A 123 6.99 -10.09 6.23
CA TRP A 123 7.76 -8.88 5.94
C TRP A 123 7.14 -7.62 6.56
N ALA A 124 5.83 -7.52 6.61
CA ALA A 124 5.16 -6.42 7.27
C ALA A 124 5.46 -6.41 8.79
N CYS A 125 5.44 -7.59 9.43
CA CYS A 125 5.83 -7.72 10.85
C CYS A 125 7.28 -7.30 11.09
N GLU A 126 8.21 -7.75 10.23
CA GLU A 126 9.61 -7.34 10.29
C GLU A 126 9.76 -5.81 10.18
N ASN A 127 9.10 -5.20 9.19
CA ASN A 127 9.14 -3.75 9.00
C ASN A 127 8.59 -3.00 10.22
N ILE A 128 7.43 -3.40 10.76
CA ILE A 128 6.81 -2.78 11.94
C ILE A 128 7.72 -2.91 13.18
N ALA A 129 8.38 -4.07 13.35
CA ALA A 129 9.24 -4.33 14.48
C ALA A 129 10.64 -3.69 14.37
N THR A 130 11.09 -3.33 13.16
CA THR A 130 12.47 -2.84 12.90
C THR A 130 12.88 -1.68 13.80
N ASN A 131 11.95 -0.77 14.10
CA ASN A 131 12.18 0.42 14.93
C ASN A 131 11.43 0.38 16.27
N ALA A 132 10.86 -0.78 16.65
CA ALA A 132 10.23 -0.96 17.95
C ALA A 132 11.31 -1.27 19.01
N PRO A 133 11.20 -0.69 20.24
CA PRO A 133 12.15 -0.95 21.31
C PRO A 133 12.12 -2.41 21.79
#